data_AF-W8EBW5-F1
#
_entry.id   AF-W8EBW5-F1
#
_cell.length_a   1.000
_cell.length_b   1.000
_cell.length_c   1.000
_cell.angle_alpha   90.00
_cell.angle_beta   90.00
_cell.angle_gamma   90.00
#
_symmetry.space_group_name_H-M   'P 1'
#
loop_
_entity.id
_entity.type
_entity.pdbx_description
1 polymer ?
#
loop_
_entity_poly.entity_id
_entity_poly.type
_entity_poly.pdbx_seq_one_letter_code
_entity_poly.pdbx_strand_id
1 'polypeptide(L)'
;MFQAFVYQKFLKETIKKCQKGKNVTDDEVEEFTKPLVPKNEKERCLVACLFKEYKVIIDGLFVPFNALNVAKVVYKDYPDKVERIKDVLDHCGEDIPSHNDNECDLAGDIMKCEVKYLNSIPKMTSLEFLAGSMAATAEP
;
A
#
# COMPACT_ATOMS: atom_id res chain seq x y z
N MET A 1 -3.68 -3.88 -16.79
CA MET A 1 -4.97 -4.55 -16.43
C MET A 1 -4.83 -5.97 -15.86
N PHE A 2 -4.14 -6.92 -16.53
CA PHE A 2 -3.99 -8.31 -16.04
C PHE A 2 -3.35 -8.43 -14.64
N GLN A 3 -2.47 -7.52 -14.28
CA GLN A 3 -1.69 -7.61 -13.04
C GLN A 3 -2.42 -7.06 -11.82
N ALA A 4 -3.32 -6.07 -12.00
CA ALA A 4 -4.26 -5.68 -10.96
C ALA A 4 -5.18 -6.84 -10.56
N PHE A 5 -5.61 -7.65 -11.53
CA PHE A 5 -6.39 -8.87 -11.28
C PHE A 5 -5.58 -9.96 -10.56
N VAL A 6 -4.30 -10.15 -10.92
CA VAL A 6 -3.39 -11.08 -10.22
C VAL A 6 -3.17 -10.61 -8.77
N TYR A 7 -2.96 -9.31 -8.56
CA TYR A 7 -2.82 -8.74 -7.23
C TYR A 7 -4.10 -8.92 -6.40
N GLN A 8 -5.28 -8.63 -6.94
CA GLN A 8 -6.55 -8.84 -6.23
C GLN A 8 -6.73 -10.30 -5.79
N LYS A 9 -6.39 -11.26 -6.66
CA LYS A 9 -6.41 -12.70 -6.28
C LYS A 9 -5.43 -13.00 -5.14
N PHE A 10 -4.21 -12.50 -5.24
CA PHE A 10 -3.19 -12.71 -4.22
C PHE A 10 -3.59 -12.06 -2.88
N LEU A 11 -4.12 -10.84 -2.92
CA LEU A 11 -4.69 -10.12 -1.79
C LEU A 11 -5.82 -10.93 -1.14
N LYS A 12 -6.76 -11.44 -1.92
CA LYS A 12 -7.87 -12.28 -1.43
C LYS A 12 -7.39 -13.51 -0.67
N GLU A 13 -6.43 -14.26 -1.24
CA GLU A 13 -5.87 -15.44 -0.58
C GLU A 13 -5.08 -15.07 0.68
N THR A 14 -4.40 -13.93 0.69
CA THR A 14 -3.66 -13.43 1.85
C THR A 14 -4.62 -13.02 2.98
N ILE A 15 -5.70 -12.28 2.66
CA ILE A 15 -6.76 -11.93 3.63
C ILE A 15 -7.36 -13.21 4.20
N LYS A 16 -7.68 -14.19 3.36
CA LYS A 16 -8.23 -15.48 3.79
C LYS A 16 -7.29 -16.19 4.75
N LYS A 17 -5.99 -16.22 4.45
CA LYS A 17 -4.96 -16.78 5.34
C LYS A 17 -4.96 -16.05 6.69
N CYS A 18 -4.94 -14.72 6.68
CA CYS A 18 -4.94 -13.89 7.88
C CYS A 18 -6.21 -14.04 8.72
N GLN A 19 -7.35 -14.32 8.09
CA GLN A 19 -8.63 -14.55 8.75
C GLN A 19 -8.87 -16.03 9.13
N LYS A 20 -7.85 -16.90 9.03
CA LYS A 20 -7.93 -18.35 9.34
C LYS A 20 -8.93 -19.11 8.46
N GLY A 21 -8.97 -18.80 7.17
CA GLY A 21 -9.75 -19.53 6.17
C GLY A 21 -11.21 -19.10 6.03
N LYS A 22 -11.63 -18.00 6.67
CA LYS A 22 -12.95 -17.41 6.47
C LYS A 22 -13.16 -17.04 5.00
N ASN A 23 -14.42 -17.07 4.57
CA ASN A 23 -14.76 -16.60 3.23
C ASN A 23 -14.50 -15.10 3.13
N VAL A 24 -13.81 -14.68 2.06
CA VAL A 24 -13.51 -13.28 1.77
C VAL A 24 -14.28 -12.90 0.52
N THR A 25 -15.08 -11.85 0.61
CA THR A 25 -15.87 -11.31 -0.50
C THR A 25 -14.99 -10.41 -1.39
N ASP A 26 -15.41 -10.20 -2.64
CA ASP A 26 -14.67 -9.30 -3.53
C ASP A 26 -14.78 -7.84 -3.06
N ASP A 27 -15.90 -7.46 -2.43
CA ASP A 27 -16.09 -6.15 -1.80
C ASP A 27 -15.08 -5.91 -0.66
N GLU A 28 -14.83 -6.93 0.18
CA GLU A 28 -13.79 -6.84 1.21
C GLU A 28 -12.41 -6.63 0.58
N VAL A 29 -12.10 -7.36 -0.50
CA VAL A 29 -10.82 -7.18 -1.21
C VAL A 29 -10.71 -5.78 -1.79
N GLU A 30 -11.77 -5.26 -2.40
CA GLU A 30 -11.79 -3.90 -2.96
C GLU A 30 -11.58 -2.85 -1.87
N GLU A 31 -12.20 -3.02 -0.71
CA GLU A 31 -12.02 -2.10 0.41
C GLU A 31 -10.55 -2.06 0.87
N PHE A 32 -9.86 -3.20 0.91
CA PHE A 32 -8.41 -3.25 1.19
C PHE A 32 -7.53 -2.54 0.16
N THR A 33 -8.02 -2.27 -1.06
CA THR A 33 -7.26 -1.53 -2.07
C THR A 33 -7.36 -0.01 -1.93
N LYS A 34 -8.24 0.48 -1.04
CA LYS A 34 -8.40 1.91 -0.77
C LYS A 34 -7.48 2.35 0.37
N PRO A 35 -6.93 3.58 0.33
CA PRO A 35 -6.22 4.13 1.48
C PRO A 35 -7.19 4.28 2.65
N LEU A 36 -7.04 3.42 3.66
CA LEU A 36 -7.91 3.37 4.84
C LEU A 36 -7.05 3.25 6.09
N VAL A 37 -7.31 4.12 7.07
CA VAL A 37 -6.72 3.95 8.40
C VAL A 37 -7.56 2.92 9.17
N PRO A 38 -6.99 1.77 9.59
CA PRO A 38 -7.70 0.79 10.41
C PRO A 38 -8.12 1.43 11.74
N LYS A 39 -9.41 1.36 12.07
CA LYS A 39 -10.04 2.11 13.17
C LYS A 39 -9.96 1.37 14.50
N ASN A 40 -10.00 0.05 14.46
CA ASN A 40 -9.99 -0.81 15.65
C ASN A 40 -8.84 -1.82 15.60
N GLU A 41 -8.60 -2.46 16.75
CA GLU A 41 -7.50 -3.42 16.92
C GLU A 41 -7.60 -4.59 15.94
N LYS A 42 -8.81 -5.09 15.68
CA LYS A 42 -9.04 -6.21 14.75
C LYS A 42 -8.60 -5.84 13.33
N GLU A 43 -8.96 -4.65 12.87
CA GLU A 43 -8.53 -4.13 11.56
C GLU A 43 -7.01 -3.92 11.52
N ARG A 44 -6.43 -3.32 12.58
CA ARG A 44 -4.98 -3.12 12.70
C ARG A 44 -4.21 -4.44 12.60
N CYS A 45 -4.64 -5.46 13.33
CA CYS A 45 -4.00 -6.78 13.29
C CYS A 45 -4.21 -7.50 11.95
N LEU A 46 -5.34 -7.29 11.28
CA LEU A 46 -5.55 -7.85 9.94
C LEU A 46 -4.59 -7.22 8.92
N VAL A 47 -4.43 -5.89 8.94
CA VAL A 47 -3.45 -5.18 8.11
C VAL A 47 -2.03 -5.62 8.45
N ALA A 48 -1.68 -5.75 9.74
CA ALA A 48 -0.38 -6.26 10.16
C ALA A 48 -0.08 -7.64 9.59
N CYS A 49 -1.06 -8.55 9.61
CA CYS A 49 -0.89 -9.87 9.00
C CYS A 49 -0.60 -9.77 7.50
N LEU A 50 -1.30 -8.92 6.74
CA LEU A 50 -1.02 -8.68 5.32
C LEU A 50 0.40 -8.14 5.12
N PHE A 51 0.79 -7.15 5.91
CA PHE A 51 2.13 -6.56 5.85
C PHE A 51 3.23 -7.58 6.15
N LYS A 52 3.01 -8.51 7.06
CA LYS A 52 3.97 -9.60 7.34
C LYS A 52 4.08 -10.60 6.19
N GLU A 53 2.97 -10.93 5.54
CA GLU A 53 2.96 -11.79 4.35
C GLU A 53 3.73 -11.15 3.19
N TYR A 54 3.64 -9.82 3.05
CA TYR A 54 4.38 -9.05 2.04
C TYR A 54 5.74 -8.55 2.49
N LYS A 55 6.18 -8.93 3.70
CA LYS A 55 7.48 -8.52 4.29
C LYS A 55 7.64 -7.01 4.45
N VAL A 56 6.54 -6.27 4.52
CA VAL A 56 6.50 -4.85 4.89
C VAL A 56 6.77 -4.68 6.39
N ILE A 57 6.34 -5.64 7.20
CA ILE A 57 6.76 -5.77 8.61
C ILE A 57 7.57 -7.06 8.75
N ILE A 58 8.74 -6.97 9.37
CA ILE A 58 9.60 -8.11 9.71
C ILE A 58 10.08 -7.91 11.14
N ASP A 59 9.69 -8.81 12.05
CA ASP A 59 10.13 -8.81 13.45
C ASP A 59 10.00 -7.42 14.11
N GLY A 60 8.81 -6.82 14.02
CA GLY A 60 8.55 -5.50 14.59
C GLY A 60 9.18 -4.31 13.84
N LEU A 61 9.85 -4.52 12.71
CA LEU A 61 10.47 -3.47 11.89
C LEU A 61 9.62 -3.16 10.66
N PHE A 62 9.36 -1.87 10.40
CA PHE A 62 8.83 -1.42 9.12
C PHE A 62 9.94 -1.44 8.06
N VAL A 63 9.66 -2.03 6.90
CA VAL A 63 10.59 -2.16 5.77
C VAL A 63 10.02 -1.40 4.56
N PRO A 64 10.27 -0.07 4.45
CA PRO A 64 9.71 0.77 3.38
C PRO A 64 10.03 0.25 1.97
N PHE A 65 11.23 -0.32 1.78
CA PHE A 65 11.65 -0.91 0.51
C PHE A 65 10.69 -2.01 0.03
N ASN A 66 10.22 -2.86 0.93
CA ASN A 66 9.29 -3.94 0.57
C ASN A 66 7.89 -3.40 0.25
N ALA A 67 7.45 -2.36 0.97
CA ALA A 67 6.21 -1.66 0.63
C ALA A 67 6.27 -1.05 -0.78
N LEU A 68 7.40 -0.44 -1.15
CA LEU A 68 7.62 0.10 -2.49
C LEU A 68 7.62 -0.99 -3.56
N ASN A 69 8.17 -2.17 -3.28
CA ASN A 69 8.15 -3.29 -4.23
C ASN A 69 6.74 -3.82 -4.46
N VAL A 70 5.92 -3.91 -3.40
CA VAL A 70 4.49 -4.24 -3.55
C VAL A 70 3.80 -3.19 -4.42
N ALA A 71 4.01 -1.90 -4.15
CA ALA A 71 3.43 -0.81 -4.93
C ALA A 71 3.84 -0.87 -6.41
N LYS A 72 5.11 -1.17 -6.72
CA LYS A 72 5.60 -1.35 -8.10
C LYS A 72 4.87 -2.47 -8.84
N VAL A 73 4.54 -3.57 -8.16
CA VAL A 73 3.79 -4.68 -8.77
C VAL A 73 2.33 -4.28 -9.01
N VAL A 74 1.70 -3.66 -8.01
CA VAL A 74 0.29 -3.24 -8.05
C VAL A 74 0.04 -2.16 -9.10
N TYR A 75 0.91 -1.15 -9.13
CA TYR A 75 0.77 0.07 -9.92
C TYR A 75 1.76 0.14 -11.08
N LYS A 76 2.23 -1.01 -11.59
CA LYS A 76 3.21 -1.06 -12.69
C LYS A 76 2.80 -0.26 -13.94
N ASP A 77 1.49 -0.15 -14.19
CA ASP A 77 0.91 0.55 -15.35
C ASP A 77 0.73 2.07 -15.05
N TYR A 78 1.12 2.54 -13.85
CA TYR A 78 0.93 3.89 -13.33
C TYR A 78 2.21 4.40 -12.63
N PRO A 79 3.31 4.68 -13.37
CA PRO A 79 4.59 5.07 -12.79
C PRO A 79 4.51 6.29 -11.87
N ASP A 80 3.71 7.31 -12.22
CA ASP A 80 3.50 8.50 -11.39
C ASP A 80 2.91 8.17 -10.01
N LYS A 81 2.06 7.12 -9.93
CA LYS A 81 1.55 6.64 -8.64
C LYS A 81 2.66 5.97 -7.82
N VAL A 82 3.55 5.23 -8.47
CA VAL A 82 4.69 4.59 -7.80
C VAL A 82 5.65 5.64 -7.25
N GLU A 83 5.94 6.69 -8.01
CA GLU A 83 6.78 7.81 -7.56
C GLU A 83 6.16 8.51 -6.35
N ARG A 84 4.87 8.83 -6.41
CA ARG A 84 4.16 9.39 -5.25
C ARG A 84 4.20 8.48 -4.02
N ILE A 85 4.03 7.18 -4.20
CA ILE A 85 4.12 6.21 -3.10
C ILE A 85 5.53 6.17 -2.53
N LYS A 86 6.56 6.27 -3.38
CA LYS A 86 7.95 6.35 -2.93
C LYS A 86 8.15 7.56 -2.01
N ASP A 87 7.70 8.75 -2.39
CA ASP A 87 7.84 9.95 -1.57
C ASP A 87 7.13 9.81 -0.21
N VAL A 88 5.94 9.20 -0.20
CA VAL A 88 5.22 8.87 1.04
C VAL A 88 6.02 7.90 1.91
N LEU A 89 6.59 6.85 1.32
CA LEU A 89 7.36 5.84 2.05
C LEU A 89 8.69 6.38 2.58
N ASP A 90 9.32 7.31 1.87
CA ASP A 90 10.55 7.98 2.33
C ASP A 90 10.25 8.78 3.62
N HIS A 91 9.15 9.54 3.64
CA HIS A 91 8.71 10.22 4.86
C HIS A 91 8.27 9.26 5.97
N CYS A 92 7.54 8.20 5.64
CA CYS A 92 7.10 7.24 6.64
C CYS A 92 8.22 6.40 7.23
N GLY A 93 9.30 6.15 6.48
CA GLY A 93 10.50 5.53 6.99
C GLY A 93 11.21 6.36 8.07
N GLU A 94 11.00 7.68 8.08
CA GLU A 94 11.53 8.60 9.09
C GLU A 94 10.57 8.78 10.28
N ASP A 95 9.27 8.89 10.02
CA ASP A 95 8.23 9.16 11.03
C ASP A 95 7.92 7.95 11.94
N ILE A 96 8.06 6.74 11.41
CA ILE A 96 7.65 5.50 12.10
C ILE A 96 8.80 5.02 12.97
N PRO A 97 8.54 4.59 14.23
CA PRO A 97 9.57 4.06 15.09
C PRO A 97 10.32 2.90 14.43
N SER A 98 11.63 2.85 14.65
CA SER A 98 12.48 1.82 14.04
C SER A 98 12.07 0.40 14.43
N HIS A 99 11.43 0.21 15.60
CA HIS A 99 10.92 -1.08 16.06
C HIS A 99 9.69 -0.92 16.96
N ASN A 100 8.73 -1.84 16.85
CA ASN A 100 7.57 -1.94 17.73
C ASN A 100 7.13 -3.41 17.91
N ASP A 101 7.13 -3.90 19.15
CA ASP A 101 6.72 -5.26 19.51
C ASP A 101 5.22 -5.52 19.23
N ASN A 102 4.39 -4.47 19.26
CA ASN A 102 3.00 -4.57 18.85
C ASN A 102 2.88 -4.29 17.35
N GLU A 103 3.06 -5.33 16.55
CA GLU A 103 2.98 -5.25 15.09
C GLU A 103 1.60 -4.81 14.58
N CYS A 104 0.52 -4.99 15.36
CA CYS A 104 -0.80 -4.45 15.01
C CYS A 104 -0.80 -2.92 15.08
N ASP A 105 -0.24 -2.36 16.14
CA ASP A 105 -0.12 -0.91 16.28
C ASP A 105 0.85 -0.34 15.26
N LEU A 106 1.97 -1.03 14.99
CA LEU A 106 2.90 -0.67 13.92
C LEU A 106 2.20 -0.56 12.56
N ALA A 107 1.37 -1.55 12.19
CA ALA A 107 0.59 -1.49 10.96
C ALA A 107 -0.39 -0.31 10.94
N GLY A 108 -1.01 -0.01 12.08
CA GLY A 108 -1.85 1.18 12.24
C GLY A 108 -1.06 2.48 12.02
N ASP A 109 0.16 2.58 12.53
CA ASP A 109 1.00 3.76 12.40
C ASP A 109 1.54 3.92 10.97
N ILE A 110 1.87 2.81 10.28
CA ILE A 110 2.17 2.80 8.84
C ILE A 110 1.01 3.39 8.04
N MET A 111 -0.21 2.89 8.23
CA MET A 111 -1.38 3.38 7.49
C MET A 111 -1.73 4.84 7.81
N LYS A 112 -1.59 5.26 9.07
CA LYS A 112 -1.79 6.68 9.45
C LYS A 112 -0.77 7.58 8.75
N CYS A 113 0.49 7.16 8.70
CA CYS A 113 1.54 7.91 8.04
C CYS A 113 1.28 7.99 6.52
N GLU A 114 0.93 6.85 5.90
CA GLU A 114 0.59 6.81 4.48
C GLU A 114 -0.53 7.80 4.15
N VAL A 115 -1.63 7.79 4.91
CA VAL A 115 -2.75 8.70 4.71
C VAL A 115 -2.38 10.16 5.00
N LYS A 116 -1.52 10.44 5.99
CA LYS A 116 -1.00 11.79 6.28
C LYS A 116 -0.29 12.37 5.05
N TYR A 117 0.67 11.64 4.48
CA TYR A 117 1.46 12.14 3.36
C TYR A 117 0.75 12.02 2.00
N LEU A 118 -0.11 11.03 1.80
CA LEU A 118 -0.96 10.99 0.60
C LEU A 118 -1.87 12.21 0.51
N ASN A 119 -2.38 12.72 1.64
CA ASN A 119 -3.23 13.91 1.67
C ASN A 119 -2.46 15.23 1.58
N SER A 120 -1.17 15.24 1.94
CA SER A 120 -0.33 16.44 1.82
C SER A 120 0.24 16.65 0.42
N ILE A 121 0.37 15.59 -0.38
CA ILE A 121 0.80 15.69 -1.77
C ILE A 121 -0.37 16.16 -2.64
N PRO A 122 -0.22 17.23 -3.46
CA PRO A 122 -1.25 17.67 -4.41
C PRO A 122 -1.76 16.49 -5.24
N LYS A 123 -3.08 16.34 -5.37
CA LYS A 123 -3.64 15.33 -6.27
C LYS A 123 -3.17 15.69 -7.68
N MET A 124 -2.42 14.79 -8.32
CA MET A 124 -2.05 14.96 -9.72
C MET A 124 -3.37 15.06 -10.49
N THR A 125 -3.66 16.25 -11.00
CA THR A 125 -4.96 16.51 -11.61
C THR A 125 -5.00 15.84 -12.97
N SER A 126 -6.19 15.47 -13.45
CA SER A 126 -6.35 14.78 -14.74
C SER A 126 -5.68 15.51 -15.91
N LEU A 127 -5.44 16.83 -15.79
CA LEU A 127 -4.68 17.61 -16.78
C LEU A 127 -3.20 17.25 -16.84
N GLU A 128 -2.55 16.98 -15.70
CA GLU A 128 -1.11 16.67 -15.65
C GLU A 128 -0.84 15.24 -16.15
N PHE A 129 -1.76 14.30 -15.91
CA PHE A 129 -1.70 12.94 -16.47
C PHE A 129 -1.81 12.93 -18.01
N LEU A 130 -2.59 13.86 -18.58
CA LEU A 130 -2.69 14.06 -20.03
C LEU A 130 -1.44 14.76 -20.60
N ALA A 131 -0.81 15.66 -19.84
CA ALA A 131 0.43 16.30 -20.27
C ALA A 131 1.63 15.32 -20.28
N GLY A 132 1.73 14.44 -19.28
CA GLY A 132 2.80 13.43 -19.21
C GLY A 132 2.72 12.38 -20.32
N SER A 133 1.51 12.04 -20.78
CA SER A 133 1.31 11.12 -21.90
C SER A 133 1.61 11.73 -23.27
N MET A 134 1.77 13.06 -23.37
CA MET A 134 2.22 13.72 -24.60
C MET A 134 3.76 13.76 -24.73
N ALA A 135 4.49 13.71 -23.61
CA ALA A 135 5.96 13.76 -23.63
C ALA A 135 6.62 12.46 -24.09
N ALA A 136 5.93 11.32 -24.04
CA ALA A 136 6.47 10.01 -24.45
C ALA A 136 6.41 9.73 -25.97
N THR A 137 6.04 10.71 -26.81
CA THR A 137 5.95 10.53 -28.28
C THR A 137 6.89 11.41 -29.10
N ALA A 138 7.87 12.06 -28.46
CA ALA A 138 8.90 12.82 -29.17
C ALA A 138 10.29 12.21 -28.94
N GLU A 139 10.60 11.16 -29.68
CA GLU A 139 11.97 10.94 -30.14
C GLU A 139 11.99 11.15 -31.67
N PRO A 140 13.04 11.81 -32.21
CA PRO A 140 13.16 12.11 -33.64
C PRO A 140 13.48 10.89 -34.51
#